data_AF-A0A7X9M1H5-F1
#
_entry.id   AF-A0A7X9M1H5-F1
#
_cell.length_a   1.000
_cell.length_b   1.000
_cell.length_c   1.000
_cell.angle_alpha   90.00
_cell.angle_beta   90.00
_cell.angle_gamma   90.00
#
_symmetry.space_group_name_H-M   'P 1'
#
loop_
_entity.id
_entity.type
_entity.pdbx_description
1 polymer ?
#
loop_
_entity_poly.entity_id
_entity_poly.type
_entity_poly.pdbx_seq_one_letter_code
_entity_poly.pdbx_strand_id
1 'polypeptide(L)'
;MLNDLEVPLTYHAIWEVCEINVKLVINPVLTFITAKGSRYWIDKSGRSQRYKFYHFDGTIKGQGLKELYDYIVFVKNSDADIIAEATATTNKWTMVIRNKQLFIITSKSNNINIVSGPIDIYCYPKLGFAPIEMMKIKYDKKFEGYLVQKYYHIGNEIIDIELIEAKND
;
A
#
# COMPACT_ATOMS: atom_id res chain seq x y z
N MET A 1 -0.42 -67.56 -16.98
CA MET A 1 -1.75 -66.91 -16.91
C MET A 1 -1.54 -65.58 -16.22
N LEU A 2 -1.36 -64.54 -17.01
CA LEU A 2 -1.16 -63.16 -16.60
C LEU A 2 -2.53 -62.47 -16.71
N ASN A 3 -3.06 -61.97 -15.60
CA ASN A 3 -4.18 -61.05 -15.59
C ASN A 3 -3.63 -59.65 -15.27
N ASP A 4 -3.11 -58.98 -16.30
CA ASP A 4 -2.84 -57.55 -16.24
C ASP A 4 -4.06 -56.83 -16.81
N LEU A 5 -4.91 -56.36 -15.89
CA LEU A 5 -6.00 -55.44 -16.16
C LEU A 5 -5.40 -54.05 -16.42
N GLU A 6 -5.27 -53.67 -17.68
CA GLU A 6 -5.10 -52.28 -18.08
C GLU A 6 -6.43 -51.54 -17.83
N VAL A 7 -6.42 -50.65 -16.85
CA VAL A 7 -7.49 -49.66 -16.65
C VAL A 7 -7.00 -48.32 -17.19
N PRO A 8 -7.59 -47.77 -18.27
CA PRO A 8 -7.38 -46.39 -18.65
C PRO A 8 -8.41 -45.54 -17.92
N LEU A 9 -7.99 -44.83 -16.88
CA LEU A 9 -8.82 -43.76 -16.31
C LEU A 9 -8.02 -42.46 -16.29
N THR A 10 -8.29 -41.71 -17.34
CA THR A 10 -8.17 -40.26 -17.49
C THR A 10 -8.19 -39.53 -16.15
N TYR A 11 -7.09 -38.82 -15.87
CA TYR A 11 -6.98 -37.82 -14.82
C TYR A 11 -7.91 -36.63 -15.13
N HIS A 12 -9.21 -36.80 -14.86
CA HIS A 12 -10.14 -35.70 -14.61
C HIS A 12 -10.32 -35.56 -13.10
N ALA A 13 -9.25 -35.19 -12.41
CA ALA A 13 -9.38 -34.55 -11.11
C ALA A 13 -9.76 -33.09 -11.37
N ILE A 14 -11.08 -32.89 -11.48
CA ILE A 14 -11.73 -31.59 -11.35
C ILE A 14 -11.23 -31.00 -10.03
N TRP A 15 -10.35 -30.02 -10.11
CA TRP A 15 -10.12 -29.12 -8.98
C TRP A 15 -11.42 -28.32 -8.84
N GLU A 16 -12.34 -28.85 -8.03
CA GLU A 16 -13.28 -28.01 -7.31
C GLU A 16 -12.41 -27.01 -6.56
N VAL A 17 -12.30 -25.82 -7.15
CA VAL A 17 -11.81 -24.64 -6.48
C VAL A 17 -12.68 -24.55 -5.24
N CYS A 18 -12.13 -24.95 -4.10
CA CYS A 18 -12.62 -24.49 -2.83
C CYS A 18 -12.55 -22.97 -2.92
N GLU A 19 -13.66 -22.34 -3.32
CA GLU A 19 -13.91 -20.94 -3.06
C GLU A 19 -13.85 -20.82 -1.55
N ILE A 20 -12.65 -20.56 -1.05
CA ILE A 20 -12.49 -20.02 0.29
C ILE A 20 -13.08 -18.61 0.19
N ASN A 21 -14.40 -18.53 0.28
CA ASN A 21 -15.15 -17.33 0.60
C ASN A 21 -14.80 -16.95 2.05
N VAL A 22 -13.53 -16.65 2.32
CA VAL A 22 -13.21 -15.74 3.40
C VAL A 22 -13.75 -14.40 2.91
N LYS A 23 -15.02 -14.14 3.21
CA LYS A 23 -15.55 -12.79 3.13
C LYS A 23 -14.74 -12.00 4.14
N LEU A 24 -13.64 -11.37 3.68
CA LEU A 24 -12.83 -10.50 4.50
C LEU A 24 -13.74 -9.32 4.86
N VAL A 25 -14.36 -9.39 6.03
CA VAL A 25 -15.26 -8.35 6.51
C VAL A 25 -14.41 -7.17 6.91
N ILE A 26 -14.22 -6.24 5.98
CA ILE A 26 -13.65 -4.93 6.28
C ILE A 26 -14.81 -4.08 6.79
N ASN A 27 -14.65 -3.56 8.00
CA ASN A 27 -15.59 -2.61 8.61
C ASN A 27 -14.96 -1.21 8.46
N PRO A 28 -15.10 -0.56 7.28
CA PRO A 28 -14.52 0.76 7.07
C PRO A 28 -15.19 1.77 7.99
N VAL A 29 -14.39 2.70 8.52
CA VAL A 29 -14.86 3.88 9.25
C VAL A 29 -14.69 5.13 8.38
N LEU A 30 -13.78 5.05 7.41
CA LEU A 30 -13.40 6.15 6.56
C LEU A 30 -13.02 5.63 5.18
N THR A 31 -13.53 6.26 4.14
CA THR A 31 -13.16 5.99 2.75
C THR A 31 -12.69 7.29 2.11
N PHE A 32 -11.85 7.18 1.09
CA PHE A 32 -11.44 8.34 0.31
C PHE A 32 -11.08 7.97 -1.13
N ILE A 33 -11.20 8.95 -2.02
CA ILE A 33 -10.86 8.82 -3.44
C ILE A 33 -9.79 9.86 -3.79
N THR A 34 -8.84 9.44 -4.60
CA THR A 34 -7.78 10.31 -5.13
C THR A 34 -8.09 10.80 -6.54
N ALA A 35 -7.42 11.86 -6.99
CA ALA A 35 -7.64 12.45 -8.32
C ALA A 35 -7.51 11.46 -9.50
N LYS A 36 -6.70 10.41 -9.38
CA LYS A 36 -6.61 9.33 -10.40
C LYS A 36 -7.58 8.18 -10.15
N GLY A 37 -8.65 8.41 -9.40
CA GLY A 37 -9.72 7.46 -9.15
C GLY A 37 -9.38 6.33 -8.16
N SER A 38 -8.20 6.30 -7.55
CA SER A 38 -7.90 5.23 -6.58
C SER A 38 -8.75 5.39 -5.32
N ARG A 39 -9.40 4.31 -4.88
CA ARG A 39 -10.29 4.27 -3.70
C ARG A 39 -9.62 3.53 -2.54
N TYR A 40 -9.81 4.03 -1.33
CA TYR A 40 -9.23 3.49 -0.11
C TYR A 40 -10.27 3.35 0.99
N TRP A 41 -10.04 2.37 1.86
CA TRP A 41 -10.78 2.14 3.10
C TRP A 41 -9.81 2.14 4.28
N ILE A 42 -10.22 2.75 5.39
CA ILE A 42 -9.52 2.73 6.68
C ILE A 42 -10.47 2.18 7.74
N ASP A 43 -10.00 1.20 8.53
CA ASP A 43 -10.77 0.62 9.63
C ASP A 43 -10.51 1.32 10.98
N LYS A 44 -11.21 0.88 12.04
CA LYS A 44 -11.06 1.42 13.41
C LYS A 44 -9.64 1.34 13.97
N SER A 45 -8.82 0.41 13.46
CA SER A 45 -7.42 0.23 13.89
C SER A 45 -6.42 1.03 13.07
N GLY A 46 -6.89 1.84 12.11
CA GLY A 46 -6.03 2.62 11.22
C GLY A 46 -5.39 1.80 10.10
N ARG A 47 -5.74 0.51 9.97
CA ARG A 47 -5.30 -0.32 8.84
C ARG A 47 -5.99 0.19 7.59
N SER A 48 -5.24 0.28 6.50
CA SER A 48 -5.75 0.78 5.24
C SER A 48 -5.68 -0.26 4.14
N GLN A 49 -6.62 -0.18 3.20
CA GLN A 49 -6.66 -1.04 2.04
C GLN A 49 -7.02 -0.24 0.80
N ARG A 50 -6.25 -0.45 -0.27
CA ARG A 50 -6.51 0.15 -1.58
C ARG A 50 -7.33 -0.79 -2.44
N TYR A 51 -8.39 -0.26 -3.01
CA TYR A 51 -9.15 -0.91 -4.07
C TYR A 51 -8.55 -0.58 -5.43
N LYS A 52 -8.33 -1.59 -6.28
CA LYS A 52 -7.96 -1.40 -7.69
C LYS A 52 -9.13 -1.77 -8.59
N PHE A 53 -9.42 -0.90 -9.56
CA PHE A 53 -10.40 -1.18 -10.61
C PHE A 53 -9.86 -2.22 -11.59
N TYR A 54 -10.81 -2.89 -12.24
CA TYR A 54 -10.58 -3.75 -13.38
C TYR A 54 -9.98 -2.95 -14.55
N HIS A 55 -8.82 -3.38 -15.03
CA HIS A 55 -8.26 -2.98 -16.32
C HIS A 55 -8.41 -4.18 -17.27
N PHE A 56 -9.19 -4.02 -18.35
CA PHE A 56 -9.54 -5.10 -19.30
C PHE A 56 -8.32 -5.68 -20.02
N ASP A 57 -7.25 -4.91 -20.06
CA ASP A 57 -6.02 -5.06 -20.82
C ASP A 57 -4.86 -5.69 -20.02
N GLY A 58 -5.08 -6.05 -18.74
CA GLY A 58 -4.09 -6.70 -17.89
C GLY A 58 -4.59 -8.01 -17.30
N THR A 59 -3.74 -9.04 -17.30
CA THR A 59 -3.93 -10.35 -16.64
C THR A 59 -4.77 -10.28 -15.36
N ILE A 60 -5.60 -11.30 -15.09
CA ILE A 60 -6.44 -11.50 -13.88
C ILE A 60 -5.71 -11.15 -12.55
N LYS A 61 -4.37 -11.22 -12.53
CA LYS A 61 -3.50 -10.68 -11.47
C LYS A 61 -3.59 -9.15 -11.37
N GLY A 62 -4.60 -8.68 -10.66
CA GLY A 62 -4.84 -7.25 -10.40
C GLY A 62 -6.28 -6.92 -10.00
N GLN A 63 -7.17 -7.92 -10.01
CA GLN A 63 -8.57 -7.77 -9.65
C GLN A 63 -8.75 -7.75 -8.13
N GLY A 64 -9.53 -6.79 -7.63
CA GLY A 64 -9.99 -6.75 -6.24
C GLY A 64 -9.12 -5.92 -5.29
N LEU A 65 -9.25 -6.22 -4.00
CA LEU A 65 -8.49 -5.58 -2.94
C LEU A 65 -7.03 -6.01 -3.04
N LYS A 66 -6.12 -5.04 -3.20
CA LYS A 66 -4.75 -5.37 -3.62
C LYS A 66 -3.89 -5.84 -2.44
N GLU A 67 -3.65 -4.97 -1.46
CA GLU A 67 -2.72 -5.19 -0.36
C GLU A 67 -3.25 -4.46 0.89
N LEU A 68 -3.21 -5.13 2.05
CA LEU A 68 -3.40 -4.48 3.33
C LEU A 68 -2.10 -3.72 3.64
N TYR A 69 -2.19 -2.42 3.88
CA TYR A 69 -1.04 -1.62 4.27
C TYR A 69 -1.03 -1.46 5.77
N ASP A 70 0.12 -1.78 6.36
CA ASP A 70 0.35 -1.58 7.79
C ASP A 70 0.34 -0.08 8.14
N TYR A 71 0.78 0.78 7.20
CA TYR A 71 0.90 2.21 7.42
C TYR A 71 0.60 3.01 6.15
N ILE A 72 -0.27 4.01 6.29
CA ILE A 72 -0.48 5.08 5.33
C ILE A 72 -0.23 6.40 6.06
N VAL A 73 0.56 7.28 5.46
CA VAL A 73 0.71 8.65 5.93
C VAL A 73 0.25 9.61 4.85
N PHE A 74 -0.11 10.81 5.24
CA PHE A 74 -0.58 11.83 4.33
C PHE A 74 0.36 13.02 4.34
N VAL A 75 0.62 13.61 3.19
CA VAL A 75 1.45 14.80 3.00
C VAL A 75 0.69 15.81 2.15
N LYS A 76 1.08 17.09 2.15
CA LYS A 76 0.47 18.04 1.20
C LYS A 76 0.77 17.59 -0.23
N ASN A 77 -0.13 17.83 -1.17
CA ASN A 77 0.10 17.42 -2.55
C ASN A 77 1.40 18.02 -3.14
N SER A 78 1.72 19.27 -2.80
CA SER A 78 3.00 19.91 -3.18
C SER A 78 4.23 19.14 -2.66
N ASP A 79 4.15 18.60 -1.44
CA ASP A 79 5.24 17.84 -0.84
C ASP A 79 5.34 16.45 -1.49
N ALA A 80 4.23 15.92 -1.99
CA ALA A 80 4.24 14.69 -2.76
C ALA A 80 5.01 14.87 -4.07
N ASP A 81 4.85 15.99 -4.79
CA ASP A 81 5.63 16.26 -6.00
C ASP A 81 7.14 16.30 -5.70
N ILE A 82 7.53 16.93 -4.59
CA ILE A 82 8.92 16.96 -4.10
C ILE A 82 9.43 15.54 -3.79
N ILE A 83 8.61 14.70 -3.16
CA ILE A 83 8.95 13.29 -2.88
C ILE A 83 9.12 12.51 -4.20
N ALA A 84 8.26 12.75 -5.18
CA ALA A 84 8.32 12.09 -6.49
C ALA A 84 9.62 12.44 -7.21
N GLU A 85 9.98 13.71 -7.23
CA GLU A 85 11.24 14.16 -7.84
C GLU A 85 12.46 13.54 -7.13
N ALA A 86 12.50 13.60 -5.80
CA ALA A 86 13.60 13.07 -5.01
C ALA A 86 13.78 11.55 -5.16
N THR A 87 12.69 10.82 -5.41
CA THR A 87 12.70 9.36 -5.56
C THR A 87 12.76 8.86 -7.00
N ALA A 88 12.57 9.74 -7.99
CA ALA A 88 12.70 9.41 -9.41
C ALA A 88 14.14 9.09 -9.83
N THR A 89 15.13 9.54 -9.07
CA THR A 89 16.55 9.28 -9.37
C THR A 89 16.93 7.81 -9.16
N THR A 90 17.87 7.31 -9.95
CA THR A 90 18.40 5.93 -9.86
C THR A 90 19.34 5.70 -8.66
N ASN A 91 19.68 6.77 -7.93
CA ASN A 91 20.48 6.66 -6.72
C ASN A 91 19.73 5.85 -5.66
N LYS A 92 20.45 4.98 -4.94
CA LYS A 92 19.90 4.25 -3.80
C LYS A 92 19.56 5.21 -2.67
N TRP A 93 18.31 5.65 -2.61
CA TRP A 93 17.77 6.44 -1.51
C TRP A 93 17.06 5.54 -0.48
N THR A 94 16.76 6.09 0.68
CA THR A 94 15.99 5.45 1.75
C THR A 94 15.08 6.49 2.36
N MET A 95 13.83 6.13 2.60
CA MET A 95 12.88 7.00 3.28
C MET A 95 12.92 6.71 4.78
N VAL A 96 12.99 7.77 5.58
CA VAL A 96 13.08 7.73 7.03
C VAL A 96 11.95 8.56 7.62
N ILE A 97 11.22 7.98 8.56
CA ILE A 97 10.25 8.72 9.38
C ILE A 97 10.82 8.92 10.76
N ARG A 98 10.92 10.18 11.20
CA ARG A 98 11.34 10.55 12.56
C ARG A 98 10.52 11.75 13.01
N ASN A 99 10.02 11.75 14.24
CA ASN A 99 9.30 12.88 14.83
C ASN A 99 8.15 13.42 13.98
N LYS A 100 7.35 12.53 13.36
CA LYS A 100 6.26 12.90 12.42
C LYS A 100 6.74 13.70 11.20
N GLN A 101 7.99 13.48 10.81
CA GLN A 101 8.56 14.03 9.59
C GLN A 101 9.16 12.92 8.74
N LEU A 102 9.04 13.09 7.44
CA LEU A 102 9.60 12.22 6.42
C LEU A 102 10.86 12.87 5.84
N PHE A 103 11.89 12.06 5.69
CA PHE A 103 13.14 12.40 5.05
C PHE A 103 13.44 11.38 3.97
N ILE A 104 13.97 11.83 2.85
CA ILE A 104 14.57 10.98 1.83
C ILE A 104 16.06 11.20 1.94
N ILE A 105 16.80 10.13 2.25
CA ILE A 105 18.24 10.18 2.45
C ILE A 105 18.95 9.28 1.46
N THR A 106 20.23 9.56 1.21
CA THR A 106 21.16 8.61 0.61
C THR A 106 22.25 8.29 1.63
N SER A 107 22.75 7.06 1.59
CA SER A 107 23.87 6.63 2.44
C SER A 107 24.99 6.10 1.56
N LYS A 108 26.15 6.76 1.60
CA LYS A 108 27.39 6.30 0.93
C LYS A 108 28.53 6.30 1.95
N SER A 109 29.19 5.15 2.13
CA SER A 109 30.41 5.02 2.95
C SER A 109 30.35 5.75 4.30
N ASN A 110 29.31 5.48 5.08
CA ASN A 110 28.98 6.09 6.38
C ASN A 110 28.49 7.55 6.37
N ASN A 111 28.51 8.25 5.24
CA ASN A 111 27.91 9.58 5.10
C ASN A 111 26.42 9.47 4.74
N ILE A 112 25.58 10.16 5.51
CA ILE A 112 24.15 10.29 5.29
C ILE A 112 23.89 11.69 4.76
N ASN A 113 23.31 11.79 3.57
CA ASN A 113 22.89 13.07 2.98
C ASN A 113 21.37 13.09 2.83
N ILE A 114 20.76 14.19 3.22
CA ILE A 114 19.34 14.44 2.99
C ILE A 114 19.17 14.84 1.52
N VAL A 115 18.40 14.07 0.78
CA VAL A 115 17.96 14.38 -0.59
C VAL A 115 16.74 15.30 -0.54
N SER A 116 15.81 15.03 0.37
CA SER A 116 14.60 15.82 0.57
C SER A 116 14.04 15.65 1.99
N GLY A 117 13.27 16.64 2.44
CA GLY A 117 12.75 16.75 3.79
C GLY A 117 13.43 17.84 4.63
N PRO A 118 12.92 18.12 5.84
CA PRO A 118 11.79 17.44 6.48
C PRO A 118 10.45 17.75 5.80
N ILE A 119 9.62 16.72 5.62
CA ILE A 119 8.23 16.86 5.18
C ILE A 119 7.32 16.43 6.31
N ASP A 120 6.39 17.30 6.70
CA ASP A 120 5.42 16.97 7.75
C ASP A 120 4.47 15.87 7.26
N ILE A 121 4.33 14.83 8.08
CA ILE A 121 3.39 13.74 7.83
C ILE A 121 2.18 13.83 8.77
N TYR A 122 1.04 13.42 8.23
CA TYR A 122 -0.24 13.41 8.92
C TYR A 122 -0.79 11.98 8.95
N CYS A 123 -1.52 11.64 10.01
CA CYS A 123 -2.09 10.31 10.21
C CYS A 123 -3.56 10.18 9.76
N TYR A 124 -4.17 11.29 9.35
CA TYR A 124 -5.56 11.34 8.91
C TYR A 124 -5.65 11.93 7.50
N PRO A 125 -6.50 11.37 6.63
CA PRO A 125 -6.69 11.90 5.29
C PRO A 125 -7.32 13.30 5.37
N LYS A 126 -6.92 14.16 4.44
CA LYS A 126 -7.45 15.52 4.26
C LYS A 126 -7.52 15.82 2.78
N LEU A 127 -8.50 16.63 2.37
CA LEU A 127 -8.59 17.11 0.99
C LEU A 127 -7.31 17.87 0.61
N GLY A 128 -6.84 17.66 -0.62
CA GLY A 128 -5.59 18.25 -1.13
C GLY A 128 -4.30 17.61 -0.58
N PHE A 129 -4.42 16.50 0.17
CA PHE A 129 -3.24 15.75 0.66
C PHE A 129 -3.07 14.50 -0.20
N ALA A 130 -1.83 14.05 -0.38
CA ALA A 130 -1.54 12.80 -1.07
C ALA A 130 -1.25 11.69 -0.04
N PRO A 131 -1.80 10.48 -0.23
CA PRO A 131 -1.42 9.32 0.56
C PRO A 131 -0.05 8.79 0.12
N ILE A 132 0.78 8.41 1.08
CA ILE A 132 2.02 7.66 0.89
C ILE A 132 1.82 6.28 1.54
N GLU A 133 1.77 5.24 0.72
CA GLU A 133 1.56 3.88 1.18
C GLU A 133 2.89 3.25 1.56
N MET A 134 2.98 2.66 2.76
CA MET A 134 4.22 2.10 3.26
C MET A 134 4.05 0.64 3.64
N MET A 135 5.04 -0.17 3.25
CA MET A 135 5.14 -1.57 3.61
C MET A 135 6.49 -1.84 4.25
N LYS A 136 6.54 -2.82 5.17
CA LYS A 136 7.80 -3.31 5.75
C LYS A 136 8.63 -2.18 6.37
N ILE A 137 8.02 -1.47 7.32
CA ILE A 137 8.71 -0.44 8.09
C ILE A 137 9.55 -1.10 9.18
N LYS A 138 10.80 -0.66 9.36
CA LYS A 138 11.69 -1.16 10.42
C LYS A 138 12.23 -0.01 11.26
N TYR A 139 12.10 -0.11 12.58
CA TYR A 139 12.75 0.84 13.48
C TYR A 139 14.28 0.66 13.46
N ASP A 140 15.01 1.75 13.36
CA ASP A 140 16.46 1.80 13.42
C ASP A 140 16.89 2.75 14.56
N LYS A 141 17.60 2.19 15.54
CA LYS A 141 18.10 2.92 16.70
C LYS A 141 19.08 4.04 16.33
N LYS A 142 19.86 3.89 15.25
CA LYS A 142 20.82 4.92 14.81
C LYS A 142 20.11 6.20 14.36
N PHE A 143 18.93 6.05 13.77
CA PHE A 143 18.12 7.15 13.26
C PHE A 143 17.06 7.63 14.26
N GLU A 144 16.87 6.91 15.37
CA GLU A 144 15.73 7.07 16.28
C GLU A 144 14.41 7.20 15.51
N GLY A 145 14.25 6.34 14.51
CA GLY A 145 13.21 6.49 13.52
C GLY A 145 12.97 5.21 12.74
N TYR A 146 12.06 5.31 11.78
CA TYR A 146 11.56 4.19 11.02
C TYR A 146 12.06 4.26 9.58
N LEU A 147 12.75 3.21 9.14
CA LEU A 147 13.18 3.04 7.76
C LEU A 147 12.07 2.37 6.96
N VAL A 148 11.71 2.98 5.83
CA VAL A 148 10.69 2.45 4.91
C VAL A 148 11.39 1.65 3.82
N GLN A 149 11.18 0.33 3.81
CA GLN A 149 11.89 -0.58 2.88
C GLN A 149 11.19 -0.73 1.54
N LYS A 150 9.86 -0.58 1.51
CA LYS A 150 9.05 -0.56 0.30
C LYS A 150 7.92 0.43 0.51
N TYR A 151 7.69 1.30 -0.45
CA TYR A 151 6.58 2.24 -0.45
C TYR A 151 5.99 2.27 -1.85
N TYR A 152 4.74 2.69 -1.95
CA TYR A 152 4.06 2.85 -3.22
C TYR A 152 3.22 4.13 -3.21
N HIS A 153 3.20 4.71 -4.41
CA HIS A 153 2.40 5.85 -4.84
C HIS A 153 2.74 7.20 -4.22
N ILE A 154 3.12 8.13 -5.09
CA ILE A 154 3.39 9.53 -4.77
C ILE A 154 2.60 10.37 -5.78
N GLY A 155 1.77 11.30 -5.31
CA GLY A 155 1.21 12.36 -6.16
C GLY A 155 -0.20 12.13 -6.71
N ASN A 156 -1.11 11.52 -5.95
CA ASN A 156 -2.53 11.78 -6.21
C ASN A 156 -3.16 12.40 -4.97
N GLU A 157 -3.53 13.67 -5.09
CA GLU A 157 -4.31 14.32 -4.06
C GLU A 157 -5.62 13.58 -3.78
N ILE A 158 -6.04 13.62 -2.53
CA ILE A 158 -7.37 13.23 -2.07
C ILE A 158 -8.34 14.33 -2.48
N ILE A 159 -9.37 13.93 -3.22
CA ILE A 159 -10.41 14.82 -3.73
C ILE A 159 -11.76 14.60 -3.05
N ASP A 160 -11.92 13.46 -2.36
CA ASP A 160 -13.16 13.09 -1.69
C ASP A 160 -12.87 12.21 -0.47
N ILE A 161 -13.64 12.40 0.60
CA ILE A 161 -13.53 11.70 1.88
C ILE A 161 -14.94 11.46 2.44
N GLU A 162 -15.27 10.21 2.71
CA GLU A 162 -16.55 9.83 3.31
C GLU A 162 -16.31 9.15 4.66
N LEU A 163 -16.97 9.66 5.71
CA LEU A 163 -17.04 8.97 6.99
C LEU A 163 -18.16 7.93 6.92
N ILE A 164 -17.82 6.68 7.21
CA ILE A 164 -18.79 5.60 7.34
C ILE A 164 -19.04 5.41 8.84
N GLU A 165 -20.25 5.75 9.29
CA GLU A 165 -20.69 5.37 10.62
C GLU A 165 -20.74 3.84 10.68
N ALA A 166 -19.82 3.25 11.44
CA ALA A 166 -19.85 1.82 11.70
C ALA A 166 -21.17 1.51 12.42
N LYS A 167 -22.07 0.77 11.76
CA LYS A 167 -23.24 0.19 12.43
C LYS A 167 -22.72 -0.66 13.59
N ASN A 168 -23.10 -0.30 14.81
CA ASN A 168 -22.85 -1.13 15.97
C ASN A 168 -23.86 -2.29 15.89
N ASP A 169 -23.44 -3.39 15.27
CA ASP A 169 -24.12 -4.68 15.41
C ASP A 169 -23.67 -5.35 16.72
#